data_AF-A0A672L3D6-F1
#
_entry.id   AF-A0A672L3D6-F1
#
_cell.length_a   1.000
_cell.length_b   1.000
_cell.length_c   1.000
_cell.angle_alpha   90.00
_cell.angle_beta   90.00
_cell.angle_gamma   90.00
#
_symmetry.space_group_name_H-M   'P 1'
#
loop_
_entity.id
_entity.type
_entity.pdbx_description
1 polymer ?
#
loop_
_entity_poly.entity_id
_entity_poly.type
_entity_poly.pdbx_seq_one_letter_code
_entity_poly.pdbx_strand_id
1 'polypeptide(L)'
;MSILKIHAREIFDSRGNPTVEVDLYTKKGLFRAAVPSGASTGIYEALELRDNDKTRYLGKGLYFRYSTREEMFCEHINILE
;
A
#
# COMPACT_ATOMS: atom_id res chain seq x y z
N MET A 1 0.24 15.15 -15.37
CA MET A 1 -1.11 15.25 -14.77
C MET A 1 -0.95 15.13 -13.27
N SER A 2 -1.34 16.14 -12.49
CA SER A 2 -0.96 16.20 -11.07
C SER A 2 -1.81 15.33 -10.15
N ILE A 3 -1.14 14.62 -9.25
CA ILE A 3 -1.74 13.92 -8.12
C ILE A 3 -2.08 14.94 -7.04
N LEU A 4 -3.30 14.91 -6.53
CA LEU A 4 -3.76 15.84 -5.48
C LEU A 4 -3.58 15.25 -4.08
N LYS A 5 -3.91 13.97 -3.93
CA LYS A 5 -3.82 13.26 -2.65
C LYS A 5 -3.74 11.77 -2.87
N ILE A 6 -3.01 11.08 -2.00
CA ILE A 6 -2.99 9.63 -1.90
C ILE A 6 -3.43 9.27 -0.49
N HIS A 7 -4.34 8.32 -0.36
CA HIS A 7 -4.76 7.79 0.93
C HIS A 7 -4.69 6.28 0.89
N ALA A 8 -4.01 5.67 1.87
CA ALA A 8 -3.87 4.22 1.97
C ALA A 8 -4.54 3.71 3.25
N ARG A 9 -5.16 2.53 3.16
CA ARG A 9 -5.84 1.87 4.27
C ARG A 9 -5.56 0.36 4.27
N GLU A 10 -5.64 -0.25 5.44
CA GLU A 10 -5.61 -1.70 5.61
C GLU A 10 -7.00 -2.28 5.36
N ILE A 11 -7.10 -3.25 4.44
CA ILE A 11 -8.32 -4.03 4.18
C ILE A 11 -8.00 -5.53 4.28
N PHE A 12 -9.00 -6.40 4.20
CA PHE A 12 -8.79 -7.85 4.20
C PHE A 12 -8.94 -8.44 2.80
N ASP A 13 -8.05 -9.37 2.46
CA ASP A 13 -8.15 -10.19 1.25
C ASP A 13 -9.21 -11.30 1.41
N SER A 14 -9.44 -12.08 0.36
CA SER A 14 -10.36 -13.23 0.37
C SER A 14 -9.96 -14.36 1.32
N ARG A 15 -8.71 -14.37 1.81
CA ARG A 15 -8.16 -15.34 2.77
C ARG A 15 -8.13 -14.78 4.20
N GLY A 16 -8.69 -13.60 4.43
CA GLY A 16 -8.70 -12.92 5.72
C GLY A 16 -7.35 -12.36 6.17
N ASN A 17 -6.36 -12.25 5.28
CA ASN A 17 -5.09 -11.60 5.58
C ASN A 17 -5.21 -10.09 5.30
N PRO A 18 -4.57 -9.25 6.12
CA PRO A 18 -4.45 -7.82 5.84
C PRO A 18 -3.73 -7.56 4.50
N THR A 19 -4.26 -6.62 3.71
CA THR A 19 -3.65 -6.07 2.50
C THR A 19 -3.92 -4.57 2.39
N VAL A 20 -3.24 -3.90 1.46
CA VAL A 20 -3.34 -2.44 1.27
C VAL A 20 -4.30 -2.10 0.14
N GLU A 21 -5.16 -1.12 0.42
CA GLU A 21 -5.95 -0.42 -0.59
C GLU A 21 -5.52 1.05 -0.64
N VAL A 22 -5.38 1.58 -1.85
CA VAL A 22 -4.96 2.96 -2.10
C VAL A 22 -6.03 3.69 -2.90
N ASP A 23 -6.41 4.84 -2.38
CA ASP A 23 -7.23 5.86 -3.02
C ASP A 23 -6.33 6.97 -3.57
N LEU A 24 -6.41 7.20 -4.88
CA LEU A 24 -5.72 8.25 -5.61
C LEU A 24 -6.72 9.33 -6.03
N TYR A 25 -6.52 10.55 -5.55
CA TYR A 25 -7.32 11.71 -5.92
C TYR A 25 -6.59 12.52 -6.99
N THR A 26 -7.26 12.71 -8.13
CA THR A 26 -6.77 13.56 -9.22
C THR A 26 -7.85 14.57 -9.60
N LYS A 27 -7.52 15.55 -10.44
CA LYS A 27 -8.52 16.49 -11.00
C LYS A 27 -9.62 15.78 -11.81
N LYS A 28 -9.39 14.55 -12.28
CA LYS A 28 -10.36 13.75 -13.03
C LYS A 28 -11.29 12.91 -12.14
N GLY A 29 -10.97 12.77 -10.86
CA GLY A 29 -11.76 11.97 -9.92
C GLY A 29 -10.91 11.08 -9.02
N LEU A 30 -11.62 10.18 -8.33
CA LEU A 30 -11.08 9.18 -7.42
C LEU A 30 -10.80 7.87 -8.17
N PHE A 31 -9.59 7.34 -8.00
CA PHE A 31 -9.19 6.03 -8.51
C PHE A 31 -8.78 5.16 -7.32
N ARG A 32 -9.28 3.93 -7.28
CA ARG A 32 -9.02 2.99 -6.17
C ARG A 32 -8.37 1.72 -6.70
N ALA A 33 -7.35 1.26 -6.00
CA ALA A 33 -6.70 -0.01 -6.29
C ALA A 33 -6.36 -0.75 -4.99
N ALA A 34 -6.65 -2.04 -4.97
CA ALA A 34 -6.26 -2.95 -3.90
C ALA A 34 -5.14 -3.87 -4.39
N VAL A 35 -4.12 -4.09 -3.57
CA VAL A 35 -3.03 -5.01 -3.89
C VAL A 35 -3.42 -6.41 -3.42
N PRO A 36 -3.38 -7.45 -4.28
CA PRO A 36 -3.63 -8.81 -3.84
C PRO A 36 -2.48 -9.29 -2.95
N SER A 37 -2.77 -10.16 -1.97
CA SER A 37 -1.72 -10.73 -1.13
C SER A 37 -0.91 -11.78 -1.91
N GLY A 38 0.38 -11.52 -2.03
CA GLY A 38 1.38 -12.43 -2.54
C GLY A 38 1.80 -13.47 -1.51
N ALA A 39 2.38 -14.54 -2.02
CA ALA A 39 3.10 -15.56 -1.24
C ALA A 39 4.56 -15.61 -1.73
N SER A 40 5.14 -14.43 -1.96
CA SER A 40 6.41 -14.28 -2.65
C SER A 40 7.54 -14.94 -1.87
N THR A 41 8.13 -15.99 -2.45
CA THR A 41 9.29 -16.73 -1.92
C THR A 41 10.47 -16.71 -2.90
N GLY A 42 10.32 -16.06 -4.04
CA GLY A 42 11.36 -15.98 -5.06
C GLY A 42 12.42 -14.93 -4.73
N ILE A 43 13.69 -15.24 -4.98
CA ILE A 43 14.83 -14.32 -4.79
C ILE A 43 14.83 -13.12 -5.75
N TYR A 44 14.05 -13.18 -6.83
CA TYR A 44 13.93 -12.13 -7.85
C TYR A 44 12.58 -11.41 -7.80
N GLU A 45 11.70 -11.77 -6.87
CA GLU A 45 10.37 -11.18 -6.77
C GLU A 45 10.39 -9.93 -5.89
N ALA A 46 9.48 -8.99 -6.19
CA ALA A 46 9.27 -7.84 -5.33
C ALA A 46 8.59 -8.29 -4.02
N LEU A 47 9.35 -8.25 -2.93
CA LEU A 47 8.88 -8.67 -1.61
C LEU A 47 7.96 -7.61 -0.98
N GLU A 48 6.84 -8.08 -0.47
CA GLU A 48 5.88 -7.25 0.26
C GLU A 48 6.41 -6.89 1.65
N LEU A 49 6.16 -5.66 2.09
CA LEU A 49 6.47 -5.21 3.44
C LEU A 49 5.36 -5.61 4.41
N ARG A 50 5.68 -6.45 5.39
CA ARG A 50 4.78 -6.86 6.49
C ARG A 50 5.31 -6.40 7.83
N ASP A 51 4.42 -6.24 8.80
CA ASP A 51 4.76 -5.77 10.15
C ASP A 51 5.53 -6.81 10.97
N ASN A 52 5.43 -8.11 10.61
CA ASN A 52 6.04 -9.24 11.31
C ASN A 52 5.73 -9.29 12.81
N ASP A 53 4.71 -8.55 13.26
CA ASP A 53 4.27 -8.52 14.64
C ASP A 53 3.34 -9.71 14.87
N LYS A 54 3.84 -10.76 15.52
CA LYS A 54 3.08 -11.99 15.77
C LYS A 54 1.81 -11.74 16.60
N THR A 55 1.74 -10.63 17.33
CA THR A 55 0.55 -10.26 18.10
C THR A 55 -0.57 -9.67 17.23
N ARG A 56 -0.25 -9.22 16.01
CA ARG A 56 -1.19 -8.66 15.03
C ARG A 56 -1.29 -9.56 13.81
N TYR A 57 -2.48 -10.10 13.55
CA TYR A 57 -2.77 -10.90 12.35
C TYR A 57 -1.72 -11.99 12.04
N LEU A 58 -1.18 -12.63 13.09
CA LEU A 58 -0.14 -13.67 12.99
C LEU A 58 1.15 -13.20 12.28
N GLY A 59 1.52 -11.93 12.40
CA GLY A 59 2.69 -11.34 11.73
C GLY A 59 2.47 -11.02 10.26
N LYS A 60 1.22 -11.09 9.78
CA LYS A 60 0.82 -10.72 8.42
C LYS A 60 0.19 -9.33 8.35
N GLY A 61 0.24 -8.56 9.44
CA GLY A 61 -0.25 -7.20 9.41
C GLY A 61 0.60 -6.33 8.49
N LEU A 62 0.05 -5.20 8.09
CA LEU A 62 0.80 -4.20 7.35
C LEU A 62 1.32 -3.13 8.31
N TYR A 63 2.54 -2.69 8.05
CA TYR A 63 3.16 -1.62 8.82
C TYR A 63 2.73 -0.26 8.27
N PHE A 64 1.63 0.27 8.79
CA PHE A 64 1.24 1.66 8.56
C PHE A 64 1.82 2.54 9.68
N ARG A 65 3.10 2.92 9.58
CA ARG A 65 3.60 4.03 10.40
C ARG A 65 3.01 5.31 9.83
N TYR A 66 2.18 5.98 10.62
CA TYR A 66 1.43 7.20 10.31
C TYR A 66 2.23 8.38 9.72
N SER A 67 3.56 8.30 9.57
CA SER A 67 4.41 9.40 9.07
C SER A 67 5.11 9.11 7.73
N THR A 68 5.08 7.88 7.21
CA THR A 68 5.69 7.56 5.92
C THR A 68 4.59 7.34 4.90
N ARG A 69 4.22 8.38 4.12
CA ARG A 69 3.94 8.29 2.65
C ARG A 69 3.00 9.34 2.04
N GLU A 70 2.49 10.33 2.77
CA GLU A 70 1.89 11.48 2.07
C GLU A 70 2.95 12.24 1.25
N GLU A 71 4.21 12.25 1.70
CA GLU A 71 5.32 12.92 1.00
C GLU A 71 6.12 11.96 0.09
N MET A 72 6.45 10.75 0.54
CA MET A 72 7.37 9.87 -0.19
C MET A 72 6.85 9.36 -1.55
N PHE A 73 5.53 9.14 -1.69
CA PHE A 73 4.94 8.70 -2.97
C PHE A 73 4.59 9.87 -3.90
N CYS A 74 4.18 11.02 -3.34
CA CYS A 74 3.85 12.20 -4.14
C CYS A 74 5.10 12.84 -4.76
N GLU A 75 6.23 12.90 -4.04
CA GLU A 75 7.48 13.40 -4.61
C GLU A 75 7.98 12.50 -5.74
N HIS A 76 8.03 11.18 -5.54
CA HIS A 76 8.56 10.28 -6.58
C HIS A 76 7.68 10.19 -7.84
N ILE A 77 6.36 10.34 -7.72
CA ILE A 77 5.47 10.30 -8.90
C ILE A 77 5.43 11.66 -9.62
N ASN A 78 5.60 12.78 -8.93
CA ASN A 78 5.66 14.10 -9.57
C ASN A 78 7.03 14.41 -10.22
N ILE A 79 8.05 13.56 -10.08
CA ILE A 79 9.35 13.68 -10.80
C ILE A 79 9.24 13.18 -12.26
N LEU A 80 8.08 12.67 -12.69
CA LEU A 80 7.85 12.20 -14.07
C LEU A 80 7.16 13.23 -14.98
N GLU A 81 7.13 14.52 -14.61
CA GLU A 81 6.90 15.62 -15.57
C GLU A 81 8.21 16.29 -16.00
#